data_AF-A0A6A6D9H5-F1
#
_entry.id   AF-A0A6A6D9H5-F1
#
_cell.length_a   1.000
_cell.length_b   1.000
_cell.length_c   1.000
_cell.angle_alpha   90.00
_cell.angle_beta   90.00
_cell.angle_gamma   90.00
#
_symmetry.space_group_name_H-M   'P 1'
#
loop_
_entity.id
_entity.type
_entity.pdbx_description
1 polymer ?
#
loop_
_entity_poly.entity_id
_entity_poly.type
_entity_poly.pdbx_seq_one_letter_code
_entity_poly.pdbx_strand_id
1 'polypeptide(L)'
;MNGHRHCWKAAPNFAFKVSGIGVLPLLQTCKAIHSEAIGLLYNTLAFTVHDLATFIALARAIRPEQFSSIQSLRLDARYPDAAFDHPVDCVSINDLRLLARNYALQDVVTRLDFKVPTTWVVSCSLIRRMKGLRKLKVQLSRRYFIKTIISNATTNGNSTYDELILGPLTELSREELDFSVDVDWPAANGNEMKNLPFKLKRGRRRMKAFMMEGDTMDTEDWLN
;
A
#
# COMPACT_ATOMS: atom_id res chain seq x y z
N MET A 1 19.23 41.08 9.61
CA MET A 1 19.70 39.68 9.75
C MET A 1 20.01 39.16 8.36
N ASN A 2 21.29 39.10 8.00
CA ASN A 2 21.74 38.82 6.65
C ASN A 2 21.92 37.31 6.45
N GLY A 3 21.14 36.75 5.53
CA GLY A 3 21.18 35.34 5.14
C GLY A 3 22.44 35.01 4.34
N HIS A 4 23.28 34.14 4.89
CA HIS A 4 24.36 33.48 4.18
C HIS A 4 23.78 32.52 3.13
N ARG A 5 23.79 32.93 1.87
CA ARG A 5 23.57 32.03 0.74
C ARG A 5 24.84 31.21 0.54
N HIS A 6 24.79 29.92 0.83
CA HIS A 6 25.84 28.98 0.46
C HIS A 6 25.87 28.86 -1.08
N CYS A 7 26.77 29.64 -1.67
CA CYS A 7 27.15 29.53 -3.07
C CYS A 7 27.92 28.22 -3.25
N TRP A 8 27.27 27.20 -3.80
CA TRP A 8 27.95 26.02 -4.32
C TRP A 8 28.83 26.48 -5.48
N LYS A 9 30.12 26.73 -5.20
CA LYS A 9 31.11 26.94 -6.25
C LYS A 9 31.20 25.65 -7.05
N ALA A 10 30.78 25.71 -8.31
CA ALA A 10 30.91 24.62 -9.26
C ALA A 10 32.35 24.10 -9.23
N ALA A 11 32.51 22.81 -8.93
CA ALA A 11 33.80 22.15 -9.01
C ALA A 11 34.35 22.29 -10.44
N PRO A 12 35.66 22.47 -10.62
CA PRO A 12 36.27 22.56 -11.93
C PRO A 12 35.90 21.34 -12.76
N ASN A 13 35.50 21.59 -14.01
CA ASN A 13 35.11 20.59 -14.99
C ASN A 13 36.19 19.52 -15.14
N PHE A 14 36.05 18.42 -14.39
CA PHE A 14 36.77 17.18 -14.68
C PHE A 14 36.20 16.64 -15.99
N ALA A 15 36.83 17.02 -17.09
CA ALA A 15 36.63 16.40 -18.39
C ALA A 15 37.17 14.96 -18.32
N PHE A 16 36.41 14.05 -17.72
CA PHE A 16 36.65 12.63 -17.83
C PHE A 16 36.47 12.25 -19.30
N LYS A 17 37.58 12.00 -19.99
CA LYS A 17 37.58 11.34 -21.29
C LYS A 17 37.14 9.90 -21.04
N VAL A 18 35.82 9.66 -21.05
CA VAL A 18 35.22 8.35 -20.81
C VAL A 18 35.60 7.45 -21.99
N SER A 19 36.72 6.76 -21.88
CA SER A 19 36.98 5.59 -22.70
C SER A 19 35.88 4.57 -22.37
N GLY A 20 34.93 4.35 -23.29
CA GLY A 20 33.70 3.57 -23.07
C GLY A 20 33.87 2.12 -22.58
N ILE A 21 35.11 1.66 -22.43
CA ILE A 21 35.49 0.32 -21.97
C ILE A 21 35.51 0.22 -20.43
N GLY A 22 35.71 1.33 -19.71
CA GLY A 22 35.86 1.31 -18.24
C GLY A 22 34.58 1.07 -17.43
N VAL A 23 33.40 1.27 -18.01
CA VAL A 23 32.10 1.14 -17.31
C VAL A 23 31.57 -0.29 -17.36
N LEU A 24 31.98 -1.09 -18.34
CA LEU A 24 31.50 -2.46 -18.54
C LEU A 24 31.79 -3.39 -17.35
N PRO A 25 33.02 -3.42 -16.77
CA PRO A 25 33.29 -4.26 -15.61
C PRO A 25 32.42 -3.90 -14.42
N LEU A 26 32.21 -2.60 -14.18
CA LEU A 26 31.34 -2.12 -13.10
C LEU A 26 29.89 -2.58 -13.31
N LEU A 27 29.34 -2.47 -14.52
CA LEU A 27 27.99 -2.94 -14.83
C LEU A 27 27.86 -4.46 -14.67
N GLN A 28 28.90 -5.22 -15.04
CA GLN A 28 28.92 -6.67 -14.85
C GLN A 28 28.93 -7.05 -13.36
N THR A 29 29.77 -6.39 -12.56
CA THR A 29 29.81 -6.60 -11.10
C THR A 29 28.48 -6.20 -10.46
N CYS A 30 27.91 -5.04 -10.82
CA CYS A 30 26.60 -4.60 -10.34
C CYS A 30 25.51 -5.61 -10.71
N LYS A 31 25.52 -6.15 -11.94
CA LYS A 31 24.55 -7.17 -12.39
C LYS A 31 24.70 -8.48 -11.62
N ALA A 32 25.93 -8.93 -11.36
CA ALA A 32 26.21 -10.14 -10.59
C ALA A 32 25.71 -10.00 -9.15
N ILE A 33 26.12 -8.93 -8.45
CA ILE A 33 25.67 -8.63 -7.09
C ILE A 33 24.15 -8.53 -7.04
N HIS A 34 23.54 -7.84 -8.00
CA HIS A 34 22.09 -7.71 -8.07
C HIS A 34 21.41 -9.09 -8.26
N SER A 35 21.94 -9.98 -9.09
CA SER A 35 21.36 -11.31 -9.31
C SER A 35 21.43 -12.23 -8.10
N GLU A 36 22.43 -12.06 -7.23
CA GLU A 36 22.54 -12.81 -5.98
C GLU A 36 21.66 -12.18 -4.88
N ALA A 37 21.73 -10.86 -4.72
CA ALA A 37 21.00 -10.13 -3.71
C ALA A 37 19.48 -10.25 -3.91
N ILE A 38 19.00 -10.32 -5.16
CA ILE A 38 17.57 -10.31 -5.44
C ILE A 38 16.82 -11.51 -4.86
N GLY A 39 17.46 -12.68 -4.87
CA GLY A 39 16.90 -13.90 -4.27
C GLY A 39 16.77 -13.75 -2.76
N LEU A 40 17.79 -13.18 -2.11
CA LEU A 40 17.77 -12.94 -0.67
C LEU A 40 16.73 -11.88 -0.29
N LEU A 41 16.71 -10.74 -1.00
CA LEU A 41 15.83 -9.61 -0.70
C LEU A 41 14.35 -10.01 -0.77
N TYR A 42 13.92 -10.71 -1.82
CA TYR A 42 12.50 -11.02 -1.99
C TYR A 42 12.06 -12.30 -1.24
N ASN A 43 12.95 -13.27 -1.01
CA ASN A 43 12.55 -14.51 -0.35
C ASN A 43 12.63 -14.44 1.18
N THR A 44 13.56 -13.67 1.75
CA THR A 44 13.82 -13.69 3.19
C THR A 44 13.21 -12.52 3.95
N LEU A 45 13.15 -11.34 3.32
CA LEU A 45 12.69 -10.13 4.01
C LEU A 45 11.18 -10.04 4.05
N ALA A 46 10.66 -9.54 5.18
CA ALA A 46 9.27 -9.16 5.31
C ALA A 46 9.09 -7.72 4.82
N PHE A 47 8.34 -7.55 3.73
CA PHE A 47 8.02 -6.23 3.20
C PHE A 47 6.94 -5.59 4.06
N THR A 48 7.24 -4.39 4.58
CA THR A 48 6.23 -3.58 5.27
C THR A 48 5.91 -2.38 4.40
N VAL A 49 4.62 -2.23 4.11
CA VAL A 49 4.08 -1.18 3.26
C VAL A 49 3.15 -0.33 4.10
N HIS A 50 3.44 0.97 4.11
CA HIS A 50 2.60 1.99 4.76
C HIS A 50 1.74 2.76 3.78
N ASP A 51 2.02 2.67 2.48
CA ASP A 51 1.28 3.38 1.43
C ASP A 51 1.02 2.42 0.27
N LEU A 52 -0.25 2.34 -0.14
CA LEU A 52 -0.69 1.46 -1.22
C LEU A 52 -0.24 1.97 -2.60
N ALA A 53 -0.10 3.28 -2.80
CA ALA A 53 0.46 3.85 -4.01
C ALA A 53 1.93 3.42 -4.17
N THR A 54 2.71 3.48 -3.08
CA THR A 54 4.07 2.92 -3.05
C THR A 54 4.10 1.42 -3.35
N PHE A 55 3.14 0.64 -2.83
CA PHE A 55 3.05 -0.79 -3.17
C PHE A 55 2.74 -1.04 -4.65
N ILE A 56 1.83 -0.27 -5.23
CA ILE A 56 1.54 -0.33 -6.67
C ILE A 56 2.76 0.09 -7.48
N ALA A 57 3.48 1.14 -7.06
CA ALA A 57 4.72 1.58 -7.70
C ALA A 57 5.80 0.49 -7.62
N LEU A 58 5.93 -0.20 -6.49
CA LEU A 58 6.82 -1.35 -6.33
C LEU A 58 6.45 -2.47 -7.31
N ALA A 59 5.16 -2.82 -7.41
CA ALA A 59 4.70 -3.81 -8.38
C ALA A 59 5.04 -3.41 -9.82
N ARG A 60 5.01 -2.11 -10.16
CA ARG A 60 5.41 -1.64 -11.49
C ARG A 60 6.92 -1.69 -11.73
N ALA A 61 7.70 -1.42 -10.69
CA ALA A 61 9.15 -1.30 -10.78
C ALA A 61 9.86 -2.66 -10.87
N ILE A 62 9.27 -3.72 -10.31
CA ILE A 62 9.91 -5.04 -10.25
C ILE A 62 9.28 -6.03 -11.24
N ARG A 63 10.05 -7.04 -11.64
CA ARG A 63 9.57 -8.04 -12.59
C ARG A 63 8.49 -8.92 -11.95
N PRO A 64 7.47 -9.39 -12.71
CA PRO A 64 6.40 -10.21 -12.15
C PRO A 64 6.87 -11.48 -11.44
N GLU A 65 7.95 -12.10 -11.91
CA GLU A 65 8.53 -13.30 -11.29
C GLU A 65 9.08 -12.99 -9.89
N GLN A 66 9.68 -11.80 -9.71
CA GLN A 66 10.25 -11.34 -8.45
C GLN A 66 9.17 -10.86 -7.49
N PHE A 67 8.16 -10.16 -8.01
CA PHE A 67 6.98 -9.81 -7.22
C PHE A 67 6.26 -11.06 -6.69
N SER A 68 6.20 -12.11 -7.52
CA SER A 68 5.61 -13.39 -7.13
C SER A 68 6.45 -14.19 -6.13
N SER A 69 7.75 -13.90 -5.99
CA SER A 69 8.63 -14.60 -5.05
C SER A 69 8.60 -14.03 -3.62
N ILE A 70 7.94 -12.87 -3.42
CA ILE A 70 7.77 -12.27 -2.10
C ILE A 70 6.99 -13.22 -1.18
N GLN A 71 7.59 -13.61 -0.06
CA GLN A 71 7.00 -14.60 0.86
C GLN A 71 6.22 -13.97 2.02
N SER A 72 6.62 -12.78 2.47
CA SER A 72 6.03 -12.11 3.64
C SER A 72 5.72 -10.66 3.33
N LEU A 73 4.44 -10.29 3.48
CA LEU A 73 3.95 -8.93 3.25
C LEU A 73 3.14 -8.46 4.46
N ARG A 74 3.43 -7.23 4.89
CA ARG A 74 2.68 -6.51 5.92
C ARG A 74 2.17 -5.20 5.36
N LEU A 75 0.86 -5.03 5.35
CA LEU A 75 0.20 -3.76 5.06
C LEU A 75 -0.16 -3.11 6.38
N ASP A 76 0.36 -1.92 6.67
CA ASP A 76 0.16 -1.23 7.96
C ASP A 76 -0.37 0.19 7.75
N ALA A 77 -1.69 0.32 7.77
CA ALA A 77 -2.44 1.58 7.63
C ALA A 77 -2.65 2.29 8.96
N ARG A 78 -1.75 2.14 9.94
CA ARG A 78 -1.87 2.79 11.26
C ARG A 78 -0.97 4.02 11.42
N TYR A 79 -0.06 4.24 10.47
CA TYR A 79 0.88 5.36 10.54
C TYR A 79 0.22 6.66 10.11
N PRO A 80 0.35 7.77 10.85
CA PRO A 80 -0.29 9.05 10.51
C PRO A 80 0.02 9.52 9.08
N ASP A 81 1.27 9.34 8.64
CA ASP A 81 1.74 9.69 7.29
C ASP A 81 1.50 8.59 6.24
N ALA A 82 0.85 7.49 6.64
CA ALA A 82 0.42 6.47 5.72
C ALA A 82 -0.64 7.07 4.79
N ALA A 83 -0.23 7.36 3.56
CA ALA A 83 -1.15 7.46 2.44
C ALA A 83 -1.73 6.06 2.16
N PHE A 84 -2.51 5.50 3.09
CA PHE A 84 -3.61 4.67 2.64
C PHE A 84 -4.59 5.63 2.01
N ASP A 85 -4.22 6.03 0.79
CA ASP A 85 -5.01 6.88 -0.07
C ASP A 85 -6.43 6.38 -0.01
N HIS A 86 -7.32 7.34 0.09
CA HIS A 86 -8.73 7.14 0.30
C HIS A 86 -9.21 6.02 -0.62
N PRO A 87 -10.14 5.14 -0.22
CA PRO A 87 -10.72 4.17 -1.13
C PRO A 87 -11.48 4.80 -2.33
N VAL A 88 -11.36 6.09 -2.56
CA VAL A 88 -11.90 6.84 -3.70
C VAL A 88 -10.77 7.46 -4.53
N ASP A 89 -9.54 7.47 -4.02
CA ASP A 89 -8.35 7.76 -4.84
C ASP A 89 -8.21 6.63 -5.85
N CYS A 90 -8.56 7.01 -7.07
CA CYS A 90 -8.62 6.16 -8.22
C CYS A 90 -7.21 5.96 -8.73
N VAL A 91 -6.85 4.72 -9.04
CA VAL A 91 -5.58 4.47 -9.72
C VAL A 91 -5.67 5.08 -11.13
N SER A 92 -4.64 5.82 -11.53
CA SER A 92 -4.57 6.39 -12.87
C SER A 92 -4.81 5.32 -13.94
N ILE A 93 -5.61 5.63 -14.96
CA ILE A 93 -5.90 4.69 -16.07
C ILE A 93 -4.61 4.18 -16.72
N ASN A 94 -3.57 5.02 -16.79
CA ASN A 94 -2.27 4.62 -17.34
C ASN A 94 -1.59 3.58 -16.45
N ASP A 95 -1.66 3.75 -15.14
CA ASP A 95 -1.10 2.79 -14.19
C ASP A 95 -1.86 1.47 -14.23
N LEU A 96 -3.20 1.52 -14.31
CA LEU A 96 -4.03 0.34 -14.50
C LEU A 96 -3.68 -0.42 -15.77
N ARG A 97 -3.46 0.28 -16.90
CA ARG A 97 -3.06 -0.36 -18.17
C ARG A 97 -1.70 -1.05 -18.05
N LEU A 98 -0.72 -0.41 -17.40
CA LEU A 98 0.59 -1.01 -17.17
C LEU A 98 0.50 -2.26 -16.28
N LEU A 99 -0.26 -2.17 -15.19
CA LEU A 99 -0.47 -3.31 -14.29
C LEU A 99 -1.24 -4.44 -14.98
N ALA A 100 -2.27 -4.13 -15.76
CA ALA A 100 -3.04 -5.12 -16.52
C ALA A 100 -2.16 -5.88 -17.52
N ARG A 101 -1.20 -5.18 -18.14
CA ARG A 101 -0.23 -5.80 -19.05
C ARG A 101 0.77 -6.70 -18.30
N ASN A 102 1.30 -6.25 -17.17
CA ASN A 102 2.38 -6.96 -16.47
C ASN A 102 1.89 -8.11 -15.59
N TYR A 103 0.68 -8.00 -15.03
CA TYR A 103 0.16 -8.92 -14.01
C TYR A 103 -1.14 -9.62 -14.43
N ALA A 104 -1.51 -9.50 -15.71
CA ALA A 104 -2.75 -10.05 -16.26
C ALA A 104 -4.01 -9.62 -15.47
N LEU A 105 -4.06 -8.37 -14.98
CA LEU A 105 -5.22 -7.79 -14.28
C LEU A 105 -6.35 -7.36 -15.22
N GLN A 106 -6.48 -8.00 -16.39
CA GLN A 106 -7.55 -7.69 -17.35
C GLN A 106 -8.93 -7.96 -16.75
N ASP A 107 -9.03 -8.91 -15.81
CA ASP A 107 -10.25 -9.21 -15.08
C ASP A 107 -10.70 -8.07 -14.16
N VAL A 108 -9.74 -7.35 -13.55
CA VAL A 108 -10.05 -6.19 -12.71
C VAL A 108 -10.57 -5.04 -13.55
N VAL A 109 -9.95 -4.80 -14.71
CA VAL A 109 -10.34 -3.72 -15.62
C VAL A 109 -11.72 -3.97 -16.24
N THR A 110 -12.05 -5.23 -16.55
CA THR A 110 -13.32 -5.59 -17.20
C THR A 110 -14.50 -5.74 -16.24
N ARG A 111 -14.28 -6.20 -15.00
CA ARG A 111 -15.35 -6.37 -13.98
C ARG A 111 -15.92 -5.07 -13.45
N LEU A 112 -15.19 -3.98 -13.61
CA LEU A 112 -15.56 -2.70 -13.08
C LEU A 112 -16.31 -1.94 -14.16
N ASP A 113 -17.62 -2.17 -14.24
CA ASP A 113 -18.58 -1.45 -15.07
C ASP A 113 -18.45 0.07 -14.86
N PHE A 114 -17.51 0.69 -15.56
CA PHE A 114 -17.23 2.13 -15.59
C PHE A 114 -16.76 2.80 -14.27
N LYS A 115 -16.66 2.07 -13.16
CA LYS A 115 -16.15 2.61 -11.88
C LYS A 115 -14.66 2.33 -11.72
N VAL A 116 -13.83 3.36 -11.76
CA VAL A 116 -12.36 3.21 -11.61
C VAL A 116 -12.05 2.46 -10.30
N PRO A 117 -11.24 1.39 -10.33
CA PRO A 117 -10.91 0.65 -9.13
C PRO A 117 -10.18 1.55 -8.14
N THR A 118 -10.50 1.31 -6.88
CA THR A 118 -9.82 1.93 -5.75
C THR A 118 -8.43 1.32 -5.62
N THR A 119 -7.46 2.11 -5.14
CA THR A 119 -6.09 1.64 -4.84
C THR A 119 -6.10 0.39 -3.96
N TRP A 120 -7.07 0.28 -3.05
CA TRP A 120 -7.28 -0.89 -2.20
C TRP A 120 -7.64 -2.16 -3.00
N VAL A 121 -8.62 -2.07 -3.91
CA VAL A 121 -9.04 -3.21 -4.75
C VAL A 121 -7.92 -3.65 -5.69
N VAL A 122 -7.19 -2.70 -6.27
CA VAL A 122 -6.02 -3.01 -7.11
C VAL A 122 -4.93 -3.71 -6.29
N SER A 123 -4.63 -3.20 -5.10
CA SER A 123 -3.63 -3.78 -4.21
C SER A 123 -3.99 -5.20 -3.81
N CYS A 124 -5.25 -5.46 -3.42
CA CYS A 124 -5.73 -6.82 -3.15
C CYS A 124 -5.57 -7.71 -4.39
N SER A 125 -5.95 -7.23 -5.57
CA SER A 125 -5.81 -7.99 -6.82
C SER A 125 -4.35 -8.35 -7.13
N LEU A 126 -3.41 -7.43 -6.88
CA LEU A 126 -1.97 -7.70 -6.99
C LEU A 126 -1.51 -8.76 -5.99
N ILE A 127 -1.91 -8.64 -4.73
CA ILE A 127 -1.59 -9.63 -3.68
C ILE A 127 -2.13 -11.01 -4.06
N ARG A 128 -3.32 -11.07 -4.64
CA ARG A 128 -3.93 -12.32 -5.16
C ARG A 128 -3.07 -12.98 -6.25
N ARG A 129 -2.20 -12.25 -6.93
CA ARG A 129 -1.27 -12.80 -7.94
C ARG A 129 0.07 -13.23 -7.36
N MET A 130 0.41 -12.84 -6.12
CA MET A 130 1.66 -13.23 -5.46
C MET A 130 1.59 -14.70 -5.03
N LYS A 131 2.01 -15.62 -5.91
CA LYS A 131 1.92 -17.07 -5.65
C LYS A 131 2.85 -17.55 -4.53
N GLY A 132 4.01 -16.91 -4.35
CA GLY A 132 4.97 -17.23 -3.31
C GLY A 132 4.63 -16.68 -1.92
N LEU A 133 3.56 -15.88 -1.80
CA LEU A 133 3.19 -15.27 -0.53
C LEU A 133 2.73 -16.34 0.47
N ARG A 134 3.42 -16.43 1.61
CA ARG A 134 3.17 -17.37 2.71
C ARG A 134 2.61 -16.70 3.96
N LYS A 135 2.95 -15.43 4.17
CA LYS A 135 2.49 -14.65 5.33
C LYS A 135 1.95 -13.31 4.87
N LEU A 136 0.70 -13.05 5.22
CA LEU A 136 0.05 -11.77 4.97
C LEU A 136 -0.50 -11.22 6.28
N LYS A 137 -0.02 -10.05 6.67
CA LYS A 137 -0.56 -9.31 7.81
C LYS A 137 -1.09 -7.97 7.35
N VAL A 138 -2.38 -7.75 7.56
CA VAL A 138 -3.03 -6.49 7.20
C VAL A 138 -3.47 -5.81 8.48
N GLN A 139 -3.08 -4.55 8.68
CA GLN A 139 -3.49 -3.76 9.82
C GLN A 139 -4.15 -2.49 9.31
N LEU A 140 -5.42 -2.33 9.63
CA LEU A 140 -6.27 -1.27 9.12
C LEU A 140 -6.71 -0.37 10.27
N SER A 141 -6.64 0.94 10.05
CA SER A 141 -7.23 1.92 10.94
C SER A 141 -8.43 2.58 10.29
N ARG A 142 -9.53 2.71 11.05
CA ARG A 142 -10.78 3.34 10.61
C ARG A 142 -10.54 4.72 10.05
N ARG A 143 -9.59 5.47 10.61
CA ARG A 143 -9.30 6.87 10.25
C ARG A 143 -9.08 7.06 8.75
N TYR A 144 -8.43 6.11 8.09
CA TYR A 144 -8.13 6.17 6.65
C TYR A 144 -9.32 5.79 5.77
N PHE A 145 -10.33 5.12 6.33
CA PHE A 145 -11.52 4.69 5.61
C PHE A 145 -12.76 5.56 5.94
N ILE A 146 -12.67 6.52 6.89
CA ILE A 146 -13.81 7.34 7.36
C ILE A 146 -14.56 8.01 6.22
N LYS A 147 -13.87 8.60 5.25
CA LYS A 147 -14.55 9.31 4.16
C LYS A 147 -15.29 8.36 3.22
N THR A 148 -14.74 7.18 2.92
CA THR A 148 -15.44 6.13 2.15
C THR A 148 -16.63 5.56 2.90
N ILE A 149 -16.48 5.42 4.21
CA ILE A 149 -17.56 5.04 5.12
C ILE A 149 -18.69 6.08 4.97
N ILE A 150 -18.38 7.38 5.11
CA ILE A 150 -19.39 8.44 4.99
C ILE A 150 -20.05 8.47 3.60
N SER A 151 -19.28 8.37 2.51
CA SER A 151 -19.82 8.48 1.14
C SER A 151 -20.73 7.31 0.74
N ASN A 152 -20.49 6.11 1.29
CA ASN A 152 -21.28 4.92 0.96
C ASN A 152 -22.49 4.74 1.88
N ALA A 153 -22.40 5.21 3.13
CA ALA A 153 -23.53 5.22 4.06
C ALA A 153 -24.73 6.02 3.51
N THR A 154 -24.45 7.07 2.74
CA THR A 154 -25.48 7.93 2.14
C THR A 154 -26.17 7.32 0.91
N THR A 155 -25.59 6.29 0.29
CA THR A 155 -26.10 5.78 -1.01
C THR A 155 -26.81 4.44 -0.90
N ASN A 156 -26.38 3.52 -0.03
CA ASN A 156 -26.95 2.18 0.07
C ASN A 156 -27.14 1.78 1.54
N GLY A 157 -28.38 1.84 2.03
CA GLY A 157 -28.72 1.69 3.45
C GLY A 157 -28.41 0.35 4.14
N ASN A 158 -27.76 -0.62 3.48
CA ASN A 158 -27.49 -1.95 4.06
C ASN A 158 -26.04 -2.46 3.91
N SER A 159 -25.16 -1.80 3.14
CA SER A 159 -23.78 -2.27 3.01
C SER A 159 -22.99 -1.94 4.27
N THR A 160 -22.58 -2.96 5.01
CA THR A 160 -21.72 -2.75 6.18
C THR A 160 -20.30 -2.40 5.73
N TYR A 161 -19.64 -1.44 6.38
CA TYR A 161 -18.28 -1.02 6.03
C TYR A 161 -17.27 -2.19 6.00
N ASP A 162 -17.54 -3.20 6.82
CA ASP A 162 -16.78 -4.44 6.83
C ASP A 162 -16.83 -5.15 5.46
N GLU A 163 -17.96 -5.17 4.75
CA GLU A 163 -18.04 -5.75 3.40
C GLU A 163 -17.18 -5.00 2.38
N LEU A 164 -17.19 -3.66 2.42
CA LEU A 164 -16.43 -2.85 1.48
C LEU A 164 -14.91 -2.99 1.67
N ILE A 165 -14.47 -3.04 2.93
CA ILE A 165 -13.06 -3.06 3.28
C ILE A 165 -12.52 -4.49 3.31
N LEU A 166 -13.25 -5.42 3.94
CA LEU A 166 -12.85 -6.81 4.11
C LEU A 166 -13.26 -7.69 2.93
N GLY A 167 -14.25 -7.30 2.13
CA GLY A 167 -14.70 -8.05 0.95
C GLY A 167 -13.55 -8.40 0.01
N PRO A 168 -12.75 -7.41 -0.47
CA PRO A 168 -11.59 -7.68 -1.31
C PRO A 168 -10.54 -8.61 -0.67
N LEU A 169 -10.46 -8.64 0.66
CA LEU A 169 -9.55 -9.53 1.40
C LEU A 169 -10.04 -10.97 1.42
N THR A 170 -11.35 -11.23 1.37
CA THR A 170 -11.87 -12.60 1.35
C THR A 170 -11.38 -13.39 0.14
N GLU A 171 -11.15 -12.72 -0.99
CA GLU A 171 -10.60 -13.31 -2.23
C GLU A 171 -9.12 -13.70 -2.14
N LEU A 172 -8.40 -13.26 -1.09
CA LEU A 172 -6.97 -13.52 -0.94
C LEU A 172 -6.67 -14.86 -0.27
N SER A 173 -7.68 -15.50 0.32
CA SER A 173 -7.44 -16.70 1.12
C SER A 173 -7.01 -17.89 0.28
N ARG A 174 -6.03 -18.62 0.82
CA ARG A 174 -5.46 -19.86 0.29
C ARG A 174 -5.04 -20.72 1.47
N GLU A 175 -5.07 -22.04 1.31
CA GLU A 175 -4.75 -22.99 2.38
C GLU A 175 -3.35 -22.79 2.98
N GLU A 176 -2.36 -22.42 2.14
CA GLU A 176 -0.96 -22.25 2.56
C GLU A 176 -0.62 -20.85 3.10
N LEU A 177 -1.58 -19.91 3.10
CA LEU A 177 -1.33 -18.51 3.46
C LEU A 177 -1.69 -18.27 4.94
N ASP A 178 -0.69 -17.96 5.78
CA ASP A 178 -0.95 -17.44 7.12
C ASP A 178 -1.43 -15.99 7.03
N PHE A 179 -2.76 -15.85 6.98
CA PHE A 179 -3.42 -14.58 6.76
C PHE A 179 -4.09 -14.06 8.04
N SER A 180 -3.65 -12.89 8.48
CA SER A 180 -4.24 -12.17 9.60
C SER A 180 -4.60 -10.72 9.25
N VAL A 181 -5.75 -10.29 9.75
CA VAL A 181 -6.27 -8.93 9.58
C VAL A 181 -6.53 -8.35 10.96
N ASP A 182 -6.00 -7.16 11.22
CA ASP A 182 -6.16 -6.42 12.47
C ASP A 182 -6.87 -5.10 12.16
N VAL A 183 -7.99 -4.83 12.81
CA VAL A 183 -8.79 -3.62 12.60
C VAL A 183 -9.03 -2.89 13.92
N ASP A 184 -9.00 -1.56 13.91
CA ASP A 184 -9.22 -0.75 15.12
C ASP A 184 -10.69 -0.34 15.36
N TRP A 185 -11.63 -0.79 14.52
CA TRP A 185 -13.06 -0.53 14.67
C TRP A 185 -13.86 -1.74 15.16
N PRO A 186 -14.94 -1.50 15.94
CA PRO A 186 -15.83 -2.57 16.38
C PRO A 186 -16.63 -3.15 15.21
N ALA A 187 -17.15 -4.37 15.37
CA ALA A 187 -18.06 -4.98 14.40
C ALA A 187 -19.33 -4.14 14.23
N ALA A 188 -19.83 -4.05 12.99
CA ALA A 188 -21.10 -3.38 12.72
C ALA A 188 -22.24 -4.13 13.43
N ASN A 189 -23.04 -3.40 14.22
CA ASN A 189 -24.23 -3.92 14.91
C ASN A 189 -23.98 -5.11 15.85
N GLY A 190 -22.74 -5.32 16.32
CA GLY A 190 -22.38 -6.45 17.18
C GLY A 190 -22.38 -7.81 16.47
N ASN A 191 -22.71 -7.87 15.18
CA ASN A 191 -22.63 -9.07 14.38
C ASN A 191 -21.21 -9.21 13.85
N GLU A 192 -20.39 -10.00 14.54
CA GLU A 192 -19.10 -10.40 13.99
C GLU A 192 -19.33 -11.20 12.70
N MET A 193 -18.61 -10.83 11.63
CA MET A 193 -18.56 -11.63 10.41
C MET A 193 -17.98 -13.01 10.76
N LYS A 194 -18.87 -14.00 10.84
CA LYS A 194 -18.49 -15.40 11.03
C LYS A 194 -17.95 -15.95 9.71
N ASN A 195 -17.09 -16.97 9.81
CA ASN A 195 -16.56 -17.72 8.66
C ASN A 195 -15.69 -16.90 7.69
N LEU A 196 -14.95 -15.89 8.18
CA LEU A 196 -13.93 -15.25 7.38
C LEU A 196 -12.77 -16.21 7.11
N PRO A 197 -12.19 -16.20 5.90
CA PRO A 197 -11.15 -17.15 5.53
C PRO A 197 -9.76 -16.70 6.02
N PHE A 198 -9.72 -15.84 7.05
CA PHE A 198 -8.54 -15.26 7.67
C PHE A 198 -8.80 -14.93 9.14
N LYS A 199 -7.71 -14.80 9.91
CA LYS A 199 -7.78 -14.48 11.35
C LYS A 199 -8.06 -12.99 11.52
N LEU A 200 -9.31 -12.63 11.76
CA LEU A 200 -9.70 -11.26 12.09
C LEU A 200 -9.47 -10.98 13.58
N LYS A 201 -8.65 -9.96 13.88
CA LYS A 201 -8.47 -9.40 15.21
C LYS A 201 -9.06 -8.00 15.21
N ARG A 202 -9.89 -7.71 16.21
CA ARG A 202 -10.38 -6.36 16.44
C ARG A 202 -9.67 -5.82 17.67
N GLY A 203 -9.01 -4.68 17.54
CA GLY A 203 -8.44 -3.98 18.67
C GLY A 203 -9.54 -3.70 19.68
N ARG A 204 -9.41 -4.23 20.90
CA ARG A 204 -10.23 -3.76 22.02
C ARG A 204 -9.89 -2.28 22.18
N ARG A 205 -10.82 -1.39 21.80
CA ARG A 205 -10.72 0.06 21.97
C ARG A 205 -9.98 0.35 23.29
N ARG A 206 -8.73 0.80 23.21
CA ARG A 206 -8.20 1.67 24.27
C ARG A 206 -8.92 2.99 24.08
N MET A 207 -10.17 3.03 24.53
CA MET A 207 -11.01 4.24 24.58
C MET A 207 -10.47 5.28 25.57
N LYS A 208 -9.39 4.95 26.30
CA LYS A 208 -8.67 5.85 27.19
C LYS A 208 -7.61 6.62 26.39
N ALA A 209 -7.95 7.78 25.85
CA ALA A 209 -7.09 8.98 25.76
C ALA A 209 -7.49 9.96 24.64
N PHE A 210 -8.02 9.49 23.50
CA PHE A 210 -8.27 10.38 22.35
C PHE A 210 -9.52 11.27 22.46
N MET A 211 -10.19 11.26 23.62
CA MET A 211 -11.26 12.21 23.97
C MET A 211 -10.77 13.30 24.95
N MET A 212 -9.48 13.33 25.31
CA MET A 212 -8.91 14.31 26.24
C MET A 212 -7.89 15.27 25.60
N GLU A 213 -7.60 15.15 24.30
CA GLU A 213 -6.89 16.19 23.55
C GLU A 213 -7.95 17.01 22.81
N GLY A 214 -8.70 17.76 23.61
CA GLY A 214 -9.32 18.98 23.13
C GLY A 214 -8.20 19.97 22.85
N ASP A 215 -7.57 19.86 21.67
CA ASP A 215 -7.02 21.04 21.03
C ASP A 215 -8.24 21.87 20.61
N THR A 216 -8.67 22.74 21.51
CA THR A 216 -9.25 24.03 21.15
C THR A 216 -8.23 24.74 20.28
N MET A 217 -8.23 24.44 19.00
CA MET A 217 -7.52 25.20 17.99
C MET A 217 -8.33 26.48 17.81
N ASP A 218 -7.95 27.50 18.56
CA ASP A 218 -8.52 28.85 18.51
C ASP A 218 -8.49 29.37 17.07
N THR A 219 -9.67 29.49 16.46
CA THR A 219 -9.88 29.98 15.10
C THR A 219 -10.10 31.51 15.03
N GLU A 220 -9.58 32.30 15.98
CA GLU A 220 -9.92 33.74 16.08
C GLU A 220 -8.75 34.73 16.08
N ASP A 221 -7.58 34.43 15.47
CA ASP A 221 -6.47 35.42 15.39
C ASP A 221 -5.97 35.74 13.96
N TRP A 222 -6.77 35.52 12.91
CA TRP A 222 -6.42 35.89 11.53
C TRP A 222 -7.21 37.07 10.94
N LEU A 223 -8.00 37.77 11.74
CA LEU A 223 -8.67 39.00 11.35
C LEU A 223 -8.56 40.06 12.45
N ASN A 224 -7.36 40.63 12.60
CA ASN A 224 -7.12 42.05 12.89
C ASN A 224 -5.65 42.41 12.69
#